data_AF-A0ABD3MPT8-F1
#
_entry.id   AF-A0ABD3MPT8-F1
#
_cell.length_a   1.000
_cell.length_b   1.000
_cell.length_c   1.000
_cell.angle_alpha   90.00
_cell.angle_beta   90.00
_cell.angle_gamma   90.00
#
_symmetry.space_group_name_H-M   'P 1'
#
loop_
_entity.id
_entity.type
_entity.pdbx_description
1 polymer ?
#
loop_
_entity_poly.entity_id
_entity_poly.type
_entity_poly.pdbx_seq_one_letter_code
_entity_poly.pdbx_strand_id
1 'polypeptide(L)'
;MADRNGPIEGHGIEFRFLHPAPSLRLAAQEEDEEEEDDDDDGTRTTSSADPSIAFDRFHFHRGSMTFLGRSELADPVRGIVDGDRYDALECALRFSDDGRYVRGGELRWRRVEPPPPTTTTTTTTTTTTTTPARDRWKSVDIGVGTFVYRRCDGGRPGSCMSLGPKYRSDTVWGNTYCQGFCVGMASYHFSEVADPDDGGFRAYISYESPRTEMWPTLDNGESVPPRVPFRDLTWEEETRTFRGDICWELDYGTTWMNESKWSYEMKFDPSFIFVESGTVSRSMGDSHRFGVDLVYINAALEAPLREILRTARTPGAYLDLVRQWRDGGNASSATLEMLGEVAMNVMDERDSMIDFNL
;
A
#
# COMPACT_ATOMS: atom_id res chain seq x y z
N MET A 1 -17.41 -7.12 -30.02
CA MET A 1 -16.31 -8.11 -29.99
C MET A 1 -15.28 -7.71 -28.93
N ALA A 2 -14.46 -8.68 -28.45
CA ALA A 2 -13.22 -8.57 -27.64
C ALA A 2 -12.95 -7.24 -26.88
N ASP A 3 -12.99 -7.14 -25.55
CA ASP A 3 -12.25 -7.92 -24.52
C ASP A 3 -10.73 -8.02 -24.73
N ARG A 4 -9.95 -7.34 -23.86
CA ARG A 4 -8.51 -7.60 -23.61
C ARG A 4 -8.17 -7.30 -22.14
N ASN A 5 -7.70 -8.33 -21.43
CA ASN A 5 -7.35 -8.29 -20.00
C ASN A 5 -5.84 -8.13 -19.76
N GLY A 6 -5.50 -7.64 -18.56
CA GLY A 6 -4.35 -8.09 -17.75
C GLY A 6 -3.04 -7.32 -17.90
N PRO A 7 -1.98 -7.72 -17.16
CA PRO A 7 -1.90 -8.69 -16.04
C PRO A 7 -1.55 -7.93 -14.71
N ILE A 8 -0.99 -8.44 -13.59
CA ILE A 8 -0.32 -9.70 -13.17
C ILE A 8 -0.78 -10.07 -11.73
N GLU A 9 -0.51 -11.31 -11.32
CA GLU A 9 -0.62 -11.93 -9.99
C GLU A 9 -0.14 -11.06 -8.79
N GLY A 10 -0.71 -11.16 -7.60
CA GLY A 10 -1.77 -12.08 -7.18
C GLY A 10 -2.21 -11.94 -5.71
N HIS A 11 -3.26 -12.68 -5.32
CA HIS A 11 -3.88 -12.69 -3.98
C HIS A 11 -4.36 -11.34 -3.42
N GLY A 12 -4.47 -10.28 -4.24
CA GLY A 12 -5.46 -9.24 -4.02
C GLY A 12 -6.87 -9.78 -4.29
N ILE A 13 -7.88 -9.34 -3.53
CA ILE A 13 -9.29 -9.68 -3.79
C ILE A 13 -9.86 -8.57 -4.68
N GLU A 14 -10.06 -8.88 -5.96
CA GLU A 14 -10.66 -7.95 -6.91
C GLU A 14 -12.19 -8.04 -6.91
N PHE A 15 -12.86 -6.92 -6.70
CA PHE A 15 -14.32 -6.82 -6.65
C PHE A 15 -14.90 -6.54 -8.05
N ARG A 16 -14.79 -7.50 -8.98
CA ARG A 16 -15.40 -7.38 -10.31
C ARG A 16 -16.94 -7.50 -10.24
N PHE A 17 -17.64 -6.38 -10.39
CA PHE A 17 -19.09 -6.36 -10.58
C PHE A 17 -19.43 -6.80 -12.01
N LEU A 18 -19.57 -8.12 -12.23
CA LEU A 18 -19.80 -8.74 -13.56
C LEU A 18 -20.92 -8.07 -14.37
N HIS A 19 -21.95 -7.56 -13.69
CA HIS A 19 -22.92 -6.62 -14.26
C HIS A 19 -23.16 -5.46 -13.27
N PRO A 20 -23.39 -4.21 -13.75
CA PRO A 20 -23.94 -3.17 -12.89
C PRO A 20 -25.32 -3.63 -12.39
N ALA A 21 -25.56 -3.54 -11.09
CA ALA A 21 -26.86 -3.88 -10.51
C ALA A 21 -27.97 -3.08 -11.22
N PRO A 22 -29.16 -3.64 -11.50
CA PRO A 22 -30.19 -2.94 -12.29
C PRO A 22 -30.58 -1.54 -11.76
N SER A 23 -30.42 -1.31 -10.45
CA SER A 23 -30.62 -0.01 -9.77
C SER A 23 -29.58 1.08 -10.09
N LEU A 24 -28.50 0.75 -10.81
CA LEU A 24 -27.45 1.68 -11.25
C LEU A 24 -27.62 2.16 -12.71
N ARG A 25 -28.49 1.53 -13.52
CA ARG A 25 -28.71 1.88 -14.93
C ARG A 25 -29.57 3.14 -15.15
N LEU A 26 -29.25 4.24 -14.47
CA LEU A 26 -29.95 5.54 -14.60
C LEU A 26 -28.98 6.73 -14.59
N ALA A 27 -27.99 6.69 -15.50
CA ALA A 27 -27.11 7.82 -15.84
C ALA A 27 -26.35 7.59 -17.18
N ALA A 28 -26.97 6.94 -18.16
CA ALA A 28 -26.42 6.78 -19.51
C ALA A 28 -27.56 6.92 -20.54
N GLN A 29 -27.27 7.52 -21.70
CA GLN A 29 -28.26 7.85 -22.71
C GLN A 29 -28.56 6.64 -23.62
N GLU A 30 -29.78 6.58 -24.15
CA GLU A 30 -30.17 5.65 -25.22
C GLU A 30 -29.73 6.26 -26.57
N GLU A 31 -28.90 5.54 -27.33
CA GLU A 31 -28.75 5.65 -28.80
C GLU A 31 -28.54 4.22 -29.35
N ASP A 32 -28.89 4.00 -30.62
CA ASP A 32 -29.49 2.75 -31.10
C ASP A 32 -28.55 1.58 -31.51
N GLU A 33 -29.18 0.43 -31.76
CA GLU A 33 -28.62 -0.84 -32.25
C GLU A 33 -28.37 -0.81 -33.77
N GLU A 34 -27.27 -1.41 -34.25
CA GLU A 34 -27.22 -2.16 -35.52
C GLU A 34 -26.35 -3.42 -35.34
N GLU A 35 -26.76 -4.53 -35.98
CA GLU A 35 -26.11 -5.85 -35.93
C GLU A 35 -25.31 -6.11 -37.21
N GLU A 36 -24.12 -6.74 -37.11
CA GLU A 36 -23.59 -7.62 -38.17
C GLU A 36 -22.85 -8.82 -37.52
N ASP A 37 -23.08 -10.02 -38.08
CA ASP A 37 -22.42 -11.29 -37.69
C ASP A 37 -21.10 -11.49 -38.46
N ASP A 38 -20.17 -12.29 -37.90
CA ASP A 38 -19.38 -13.27 -38.69
C ASP A 38 -18.64 -14.29 -37.78
N ASP A 39 -18.43 -15.50 -38.28
CA ASP A 39 -17.76 -16.64 -37.61
C ASP A 39 -16.21 -16.60 -37.74
N ASP A 40 -15.46 -17.14 -36.75
CA ASP A 40 -14.35 -18.10 -37.02
C ASP A 40 -13.86 -18.89 -35.76
N ASP A 41 -12.97 -19.86 -35.97
CA ASP A 41 -12.69 -21.03 -35.12
C ASP A 41 -11.60 -20.89 -34.03
N GLY A 42 -11.86 -21.59 -32.92
CA GLY A 42 -10.92 -22.54 -32.29
C GLY A 42 -9.48 -22.14 -31.97
N THR A 43 -9.23 -21.77 -30.70
CA THR A 43 -8.16 -22.42 -29.93
C THR A 43 -8.38 -22.28 -28.41
N ARG A 44 -8.72 -23.37 -27.72
CA ARG A 44 -9.03 -23.34 -26.28
C ARG A 44 -7.79 -23.58 -25.42
N THR A 45 -7.00 -22.53 -25.20
CA THR A 45 -6.00 -22.52 -24.12
C THR A 45 -6.69 -22.57 -22.76
N THR A 46 -6.20 -23.39 -21.84
CA THR A 46 -6.65 -23.39 -20.44
C THR A 46 -6.01 -22.23 -19.71
N SER A 47 -6.62 -21.05 -19.79
CA SER A 47 -6.24 -19.91 -18.97
C SER A 47 -6.23 -20.28 -17.49
N SER A 48 -5.22 -19.84 -16.76
CA SER A 48 -5.22 -19.86 -15.30
C SER A 48 -6.22 -18.82 -14.83
N ALA A 49 -7.46 -19.25 -14.56
CA ALA A 49 -8.55 -18.34 -14.21
C ALA A 49 -8.19 -17.50 -12.96
N ASP A 50 -8.29 -16.18 -13.09
CA ASP A 50 -8.07 -15.25 -11.98
C ASP A 50 -8.91 -15.66 -10.75
N PRO A 51 -8.33 -15.69 -9.53
CA PRO A 51 -9.03 -16.07 -8.30
C PRO A 51 -9.99 -14.96 -7.83
N SER A 52 -10.96 -14.63 -8.66
CA SER A 52 -12.06 -13.72 -8.38
C SER A 52 -13.09 -14.39 -7.46
N ILE A 53 -13.53 -13.67 -6.43
CA ILE A 53 -14.57 -14.14 -5.50
C ILE A 53 -15.92 -13.61 -5.97
N ALA A 54 -16.68 -14.45 -6.67
CA ALA A 54 -18.06 -14.14 -7.04
C ALA A 54 -18.96 -14.12 -5.80
N PHE A 55 -19.75 -13.06 -5.62
CA PHE A 55 -20.73 -12.96 -4.55
C PHE A 55 -22.07 -13.58 -4.99
N ASP A 56 -22.34 -14.81 -4.56
CA ASP A 56 -23.58 -15.56 -4.86
C ASP A 56 -24.86 -14.81 -4.44
N ARG A 57 -24.72 -13.90 -3.46
CA ARG A 57 -25.79 -13.02 -2.97
C ARG A 57 -25.23 -11.64 -2.72
N PHE A 58 -25.89 -10.62 -3.26
CA PHE A 58 -25.55 -9.24 -2.98
C PHE A 58 -26.75 -8.30 -2.98
N HIS A 59 -26.59 -7.14 -2.35
CA HIS A 59 -27.57 -6.07 -2.31
C HIS A 59 -26.86 -4.71 -2.25
N PHE A 60 -27.33 -3.72 -3.02
CA PHE A 60 -26.85 -2.35 -2.92
C PHE A 60 -27.97 -1.44 -2.36
N HIS A 61 -27.83 -1.03 -1.11
CA HIS A 61 -28.76 -0.13 -0.46
C HIS A 61 -28.44 1.33 -0.81
N ARG A 62 -29.06 1.83 -1.89
CA ARG A 62 -28.85 3.18 -2.42
C ARG A 62 -29.08 4.29 -1.39
N GLY A 63 -30.02 4.12 -0.46
CA GLY A 63 -30.32 5.10 0.59
C GLY A 63 -29.25 5.27 1.68
N SER A 64 -28.22 4.43 1.69
CA SER A 64 -27.02 4.59 2.54
C SER A 64 -25.72 4.32 1.77
N MET A 65 -25.81 4.30 0.43
CA MET A 65 -24.74 3.93 -0.51
C MET A 65 -23.89 2.75 -0.01
N THR A 66 -24.55 1.68 0.42
CA THR A 66 -23.91 0.51 1.05
C THR A 66 -24.11 -0.74 0.20
N PHE A 67 -23.01 -1.35 -0.25
CA PHE A 67 -23.02 -2.71 -0.80
C PHE A 67 -22.90 -3.74 0.33
N LEU A 68 -23.73 -4.78 0.26
CA LEU A 68 -23.61 -5.98 1.07
C LEU A 68 -23.42 -7.17 0.11
N GLY A 69 -22.35 -7.94 0.29
CA GLY A 69 -22.06 -9.13 -0.51
C GLY A 69 -21.84 -10.36 0.37
N ARG A 70 -22.20 -11.54 -0.13
CA ARG A 70 -21.86 -12.85 0.45
C ARG A 70 -21.47 -13.85 -0.64
N SER A 71 -20.38 -14.58 -0.40
CA SER A 71 -19.85 -15.66 -1.22
C SER A 71 -19.65 -16.91 -0.37
N GLU A 72 -20.05 -18.08 -0.88
CA GLU A 72 -19.75 -19.40 -0.31
C GLU A 72 -18.61 -20.05 -1.12
N LEU A 73 -17.47 -20.29 -0.49
CA LEU A 73 -16.24 -20.72 -1.16
C LEU A 73 -16.23 -22.24 -1.32
N ALA A 74 -16.36 -22.70 -2.57
CA ALA A 74 -16.32 -24.13 -2.91
C ALA A 74 -15.04 -24.84 -2.42
N ASP A 75 -13.90 -24.16 -2.49
CA ASP A 75 -12.63 -24.57 -1.89
C ASP A 75 -12.25 -23.63 -0.74
N PRO A 76 -12.31 -24.08 0.53
CA PRO A 76 -12.08 -23.19 1.67
C PRO A 76 -10.66 -22.65 1.75
N VAL A 77 -10.53 -21.32 1.62
CA VAL A 77 -9.27 -20.55 1.60
C VAL A 77 -8.58 -20.61 2.96
N ARG A 78 -7.24 -20.64 2.98
CA ARG A 78 -6.46 -20.67 4.22
C ARG A 78 -6.05 -19.25 4.66
N GLY A 79 -6.38 -18.87 5.89
CA GLY A 79 -5.90 -17.63 6.49
C GLY A 79 -4.38 -17.66 6.70
N ILE A 80 -3.70 -16.61 6.28
CA ILE A 80 -2.22 -16.53 6.32
C ILE A 80 -1.72 -16.34 7.76
N VAL A 81 -2.44 -15.55 8.57
CA VAL A 81 -2.00 -15.13 9.92
C VAL A 81 -2.31 -16.16 11.00
N ASP A 82 -3.43 -16.87 10.87
CA ASP A 82 -3.93 -17.85 11.86
C ASP A 82 -3.80 -19.31 11.38
N GLY A 83 -3.62 -19.54 10.08
CA GLY A 83 -3.54 -20.88 9.49
C GLY A 83 -4.88 -21.61 9.40
N ASP A 84 -5.99 -20.97 9.79
CA ASP A 84 -7.36 -21.49 9.73
C ASP A 84 -7.85 -21.66 8.29
N ARG A 85 -8.95 -22.37 8.09
CA ARG A 85 -9.67 -22.42 6.80
C ARG A 85 -11.00 -21.68 6.87
N TYR A 86 -11.36 -21.01 5.80
CA TYR A 86 -12.54 -20.15 5.69
C TYR A 86 -13.36 -20.52 4.46
N ASP A 87 -14.67 -20.77 4.64
CA ASP A 87 -15.59 -21.28 3.62
C ASP A 87 -16.67 -20.29 3.19
N ALA A 88 -16.71 -19.09 3.78
CA ALA A 88 -17.52 -18.00 3.27
C ALA A 88 -16.91 -16.62 3.58
N LEU A 89 -17.21 -15.66 2.71
CA LEU A 89 -16.91 -14.25 2.87
C LEU A 89 -18.22 -13.46 2.84
N GLU A 90 -18.49 -12.68 3.88
CA GLU A 90 -19.44 -11.57 3.85
C GLU A 90 -18.68 -10.24 3.80
N CYS A 91 -19.17 -9.27 3.05
CA CYS A 91 -18.61 -7.92 3.01
C CYS A 91 -19.71 -6.86 3.13
N ALA A 92 -19.35 -5.76 3.79
CA ALA A 92 -20.12 -4.52 3.79
C ALA A 92 -19.20 -3.38 3.35
N LEU A 93 -19.48 -2.76 2.20
CA LEU A 93 -18.67 -1.70 1.61
C LEU A 93 -19.51 -0.42 1.46
N ARG A 94 -18.93 0.75 1.73
CA ARG A 94 -19.60 2.06 1.61
C ARG A 94 -19.11 2.82 0.38
N PHE A 95 -19.99 3.68 -0.14
CA PHE A 95 -19.77 4.49 -1.31
C PHE A 95 -20.25 5.92 -1.04
N SER A 96 -19.76 6.90 -1.78
CA SER A 96 -20.26 8.28 -1.79
C SER A 96 -21.50 8.39 -2.70
N ASP A 97 -22.22 9.50 -2.60
CA ASP A 97 -23.43 9.75 -3.41
C ASP A 97 -23.16 9.76 -4.94
N ASP A 98 -21.92 9.98 -5.35
CA ASP A 98 -21.44 9.88 -6.73
C ASP A 98 -21.06 8.45 -7.18
N GLY A 99 -21.22 7.45 -6.30
CA GLY A 99 -20.95 6.04 -6.59
C GLY A 99 -19.50 5.59 -6.44
N ARG A 100 -18.56 6.46 -6.04
CA ARG A 100 -17.17 6.05 -5.72
C ARG A 100 -17.11 5.30 -4.39
N TYR A 101 -16.17 4.36 -4.23
CA TYR A 101 -15.96 3.67 -2.96
C TYR A 101 -15.42 4.64 -1.88
N VAL A 102 -16.12 4.72 -0.75
CA VAL A 102 -15.72 5.52 0.41
C VAL A 102 -15.18 4.59 1.49
N ARG A 103 -13.90 4.82 1.85
CA ARG A 103 -13.14 4.02 2.82
C ARG A 103 -13.93 3.87 4.13
N GLY A 104 -14.32 2.64 4.45
CA GLY A 104 -15.11 2.33 5.66
C GLY A 104 -16.05 1.15 5.42
N GLY A 105 -15.51 -0.06 5.55
CA GLY A 105 -16.25 -1.30 5.38
C GLY A 105 -15.86 -2.38 6.38
N GLU A 106 -16.56 -3.51 6.36
CA GLU A 106 -16.30 -4.68 7.20
C GLU A 106 -16.23 -5.93 6.32
N LEU A 107 -15.21 -6.78 6.51
CA LEU A 107 -15.17 -8.13 5.96
C LEU A 107 -15.39 -9.13 7.09
N ARG A 108 -16.22 -10.15 6.87
CA ARG A 108 -16.40 -11.27 7.81
C ARG A 108 -16.11 -12.58 7.12
N TRP A 109 -15.21 -13.36 7.69
CA TRP A 109 -14.83 -14.68 7.17
C TRP A 109 -15.42 -15.77 8.06
N ARG A 110 -16.19 -16.70 7.50
CA ARG A 110 -16.70 -17.87 8.23
C ARG A 110 -15.61 -18.93 8.30
N ARG A 111 -15.24 -19.37 9.50
CA ARG A 111 -14.28 -20.44 9.71
C ARG A 111 -14.95 -21.80 9.47
N VAL A 112 -14.27 -22.66 8.71
CA VAL A 112 -14.60 -24.08 8.53
C VAL A 112 -14.59 -24.77 9.89
N GLU A 113 -15.66 -25.49 10.23
CA GLU A 113 -15.60 -26.39 11.38
C GLU A 113 -14.63 -27.55 11.10
N PRO A 114 -13.72 -27.89 12.03
CA PRO A 114 -12.98 -29.13 11.92
C PRO A 114 -13.99 -30.29 11.86
N PRO A 115 -13.78 -31.32 11.01
CA PRO A 115 -14.69 -32.46 10.96
C PRO A 115 -14.80 -33.08 12.36
N PRO A 116 -16.01 -33.51 12.78
CA PRO A 116 -16.20 -34.11 14.10
C PRO A 116 -15.22 -35.28 14.25
N PRO A 117 -14.49 -35.38 15.38
CA PRO A 117 -13.41 -36.34 15.53
C PRO A 117 -13.94 -37.76 15.30
N THR A 118 -13.39 -38.47 14.31
CA THR A 118 -13.88 -39.78 13.89
C THR A 118 -13.84 -40.76 15.06
N THR A 119 -14.98 -40.99 15.69
CA THR A 119 -15.07 -41.71 16.97
C THR A 119 -14.89 -43.21 16.78
N THR A 120 -13.63 -43.67 16.82
CA THR A 120 -13.29 -45.07 17.08
C THR A 120 -13.94 -45.49 18.40
N THR A 121 -14.94 -46.36 18.32
CA THR A 121 -15.96 -46.55 19.37
C THR A 121 -15.37 -46.93 20.74
N THR A 122 -15.26 -45.94 21.62
CA THR A 122 -14.92 -46.10 23.03
C THR A 122 -15.96 -45.35 23.85
N THR A 123 -16.71 -46.07 24.68
CA THR A 123 -17.95 -45.56 25.31
C THR A 123 -17.66 -44.65 26.51
N THR A 124 -17.33 -43.38 26.23
CA THR A 124 -17.16 -42.33 27.24
C THR A 124 -18.19 -41.22 27.03
N THR A 125 -19.04 -40.98 28.03
CA THR A 125 -20.12 -39.98 27.96
C THR A 125 -19.59 -38.56 28.17
N THR A 126 -19.07 -37.95 27.10
CA THR A 126 -18.58 -36.56 27.10
C THR A 126 -19.66 -35.60 26.60
N THR A 127 -20.10 -34.66 27.44
CA THR A 127 -21.08 -33.63 27.07
C THR A 127 -20.50 -32.67 26.03
N THR A 128 -21.01 -32.70 24.79
CA THR A 128 -20.57 -31.80 23.71
C THR A 128 -21.20 -30.42 23.86
N THR A 129 -20.47 -29.46 24.43
CA THR A 129 -20.88 -28.05 24.44
C THR A 129 -20.85 -27.49 23.02
N THR A 130 -22.02 -27.22 22.44
CA THR A 130 -22.13 -26.60 21.11
C THR A 130 -21.73 -25.13 21.16
N THR A 131 -20.61 -24.77 20.55
CA THR A 131 -20.19 -23.36 20.37
C THR A 131 -21.26 -22.58 19.60
N PRO A 132 -21.74 -21.43 20.09
CA PRO A 132 -22.83 -20.69 19.44
C PRO A 132 -22.39 -20.17 18.06
N ALA A 133 -23.32 -20.15 17.10
CA ALA A 133 -23.01 -19.92 15.69
C ALA A 133 -22.42 -18.53 15.35
N ARG A 134 -22.41 -17.57 16.29
CA ARG A 134 -21.78 -16.26 16.13
C ARG A 134 -20.25 -16.32 16.22
N ASP A 135 -19.70 -17.22 17.02
CA ASP A 135 -18.24 -17.33 17.27
C ASP A 135 -17.47 -17.92 16.07
N ARG A 136 -18.18 -18.23 14.97
CA ARG A 136 -17.66 -18.81 13.73
C ARG A 136 -17.18 -17.77 12.73
N TRP A 137 -17.48 -16.49 12.94
CA TRP A 137 -17.17 -15.40 12.02
C TRP A 137 -16.04 -14.53 12.56
N LYS A 138 -14.95 -14.43 11.79
CA LYS A 138 -13.86 -13.49 12.04
C LYS A 138 -14.13 -12.20 11.28
N SER A 139 -14.54 -11.14 12.00
CA SER A 139 -14.62 -9.78 11.44
C SER A 139 -13.25 -9.15 11.29
N VAL A 140 -13.09 -8.34 10.24
CA VAL A 140 -11.93 -7.49 9.95
C VAL A 140 -12.46 -6.15 9.45
N ASP A 141 -12.23 -5.08 10.22
CA ASP A 141 -12.57 -3.73 9.82
C ASP A 141 -11.62 -3.25 8.70
N ILE A 142 -12.18 -2.71 7.62
CA ILE A 142 -11.42 -2.04 6.56
C ILE A 142 -11.18 -0.59 7.00
N GLY A 143 -10.23 -0.42 7.92
CA GLY A 143 -9.83 0.89 8.45
C GLY A 143 -9.10 1.76 7.42
N VAL A 144 -9.04 3.07 7.68
CA VAL A 144 -8.24 4.01 6.89
C VAL A 144 -6.75 3.63 7.04
N GLY A 145 -6.11 3.28 5.93
CA GLY A 145 -4.74 2.75 5.91
C GLY A 145 -4.61 1.23 6.10
N THR A 146 -5.70 0.50 6.37
CA THR A 146 -5.70 -0.97 6.48
C THR A 146 -5.73 -1.64 5.11
N PHE A 147 -4.70 -1.39 4.30
CA PHE A 147 -4.54 -2.01 2.98
C PHE A 147 -3.93 -3.40 3.10
N VAL A 148 -4.70 -4.44 2.80
CA VAL A 148 -4.22 -5.83 2.71
C VAL A 148 -3.56 -6.07 1.35
N TYR A 149 -2.46 -5.36 1.08
CA TYR A 149 -1.53 -5.76 0.02
C TYR A 149 -0.55 -6.79 0.57
N ARG A 150 -0.78 -8.05 0.21
CA ARG A 150 0.30 -9.03 0.18
C ARG A 150 1.14 -8.72 -1.06
N ARG A 151 2.39 -8.28 -0.89
CA ARG A 151 3.37 -8.28 -1.98
C ARG A 151 3.46 -9.71 -2.52
N CYS A 152 3.04 -9.92 -3.76
CA CYS A 152 2.91 -11.25 -4.33
C CYS A 152 4.19 -11.65 -5.07
N ASP A 153 5.28 -11.79 -4.32
CA ASP A 153 6.47 -12.46 -4.83
C ASP A 153 6.07 -13.92 -5.16
N GLY A 154 5.94 -14.28 -6.45
CA GLY A 154 5.65 -15.66 -6.91
C GLY A 154 6.75 -16.69 -6.61
N GLY A 155 7.75 -16.30 -5.80
CA GLY A 155 8.98 -17.03 -5.55
C GLY A 155 8.92 -18.00 -4.37
N ARG A 156 8.34 -19.19 -4.60
CA ARG A 156 8.47 -20.44 -3.81
C ARG A 156 8.02 -20.41 -2.32
N PRO A 157 7.31 -21.47 -1.84
CA PRO A 157 7.07 -21.64 -0.41
C PRO A 157 8.40 -21.92 0.33
N GLY A 158 8.92 -20.89 1.00
CA GLY A 158 10.22 -20.92 1.69
C GLY A 158 11.10 -19.69 1.45
N SER A 159 10.76 -18.81 0.50
CA SER A 159 11.42 -17.51 0.40
C SER A 159 11.02 -16.57 1.54
N CYS A 160 11.83 -15.53 1.75
CA CYS A 160 11.84 -14.64 2.90
C CYS A 160 10.45 -14.19 3.37
N MET A 161 10.16 -14.32 4.67
CA MET A 161 8.99 -13.64 5.26
C MET A 161 9.16 -12.13 5.07
N SER A 162 8.10 -11.48 4.59
CA SER A 162 8.05 -10.03 4.32
C SER A 162 8.08 -9.23 5.61
N LEU A 163 9.26 -9.15 6.23
CA LEU A 163 9.60 -8.11 7.19
C LEU A 163 9.45 -6.77 6.46
N GLY A 164 8.58 -5.91 6.98
CA GLY A 164 8.42 -4.54 6.47
C GLY A 164 9.69 -3.70 6.68
N PRO A 165 9.63 -2.39 6.38
CA PRO A 165 10.75 -1.46 6.62
C PRO A 165 11.42 -1.70 7.97
N LYS A 166 12.72 -1.96 7.94
CA LYS A 166 13.52 -2.21 9.14
C LYS A 166 14.07 -0.90 9.64
N TYR A 167 14.02 -0.69 10.96
CA TYR A 167 14.70 0.42 11.60
C TYR A 167 16.14 0.03 11.92
N ARG A 168 17.10 0.81 11.42
CA ARG A 168 18.52 0.75 11.80
C ARG A 168 18.98 2.13 12.23
N SER A 169 19.25 2.29 13.51
CA SER A 169 19.69 3.55 14.12
C SER A 169 21.20 3.79 14.02
N ASP A 170 21.93 2.91 13.33
CA ASP A 170 23.39 2.89 13.26
C ASP A 170 23.95 3.25 11.87
N THR A 171 23.11 3.21 10.82
CA THR A 171 23.54 3.46 9.44
C THR A 171 22.34 3.74 8.53
N VAL A 172 22.56 4.37 7.37
CA VAL A 172 21.49 4.57 6.37
C VAL A 172 21.06 3.25 5.71
N TRP A 173 21.98 2.30 5.56
CA TRP A 173 21.76 1.05 4.84
C TRP A 173 20.81 0.10 5.60
N GLY A 174 19.83 -0.46 4.91
CA GLY A 174 18.75 -1.28 5.46
C GLY A 174 17.48 -0.50 5.84
N ASN A 175 17.51 0.84 5.81
CA ASN A 175 16.35 1.69 6.07
C ASN A 175 15.57 2.05 4.79
N THR A 176 14.30 2.43 5.01
CA THR A 176 13.43 3.06 4.01
C THR A 176 12.88 4.36 4.61
N TYR A 177 12.86 5.45 3.85
CA TYR A 177 12.29 6.73 4.25
C TYR A 177 11.13 7.10 3.34
N CYS A 178 10.04 7.60 3.90
CA CYS A 178 8.82 7.91 3.14
C CYS A 178 8.27 9.29 3.51
N GLN A 179 7.58 9.89 2.54
CA GLN A 179 6.76 11.08 2.74
C GLN A 179 5.32 10.63 3.08
N GLY A 180 4.63 11.38 3.94
CA GLY A 180 3.21 11.13 4.26
C GLY A 180 2.84 9.75 4.82
N PHE A 181 3.80 9.02 5.40
CA PHE A 181 3.61 7.64 5.85
C PHE A 181 3.10 6.73 4.73
N CYS A 182 3.69 6.83 3.53
CA CYS A 182 3.37 5.99 2.38
C CYS A 182 4.64 5.52 1.67
N VAL A 183 5.03 4.26 1.90
CA VAL A 183 6.06 3.59 1.09
C VAL A 183 5.56 3.46 -0.35
N GLY A 184 6.45 3.67 -1.32
CA GLY A 184 6.13 3.72 -2.74
C GLY A 184 5.67 5.09 -3.25
N MET A 185 5.66 6.13 -2.41
CA MET A 185 5.31 7.51 -2.80
C MET A 185 6.55 8.40 -2.59
N ALA A 186 7.40 8.48 -3.62
CA ALA A 186 8.78 9.00 -3.56
C ALA A 186 9.68 8.38 -2.46
N SER A 187 9.33 7.23 -1.89
CA SER A 187 10.07 6.71 -0.73
C SER A 187 11.49 6.29 -1.12
N TYR A 188 12.50 6.77 -0.39
CA TYR A 188 13.90 6.42 -0.60
C TYR A 188 14.23 5.10 0.11
N HIS A 189 14.80 4.15 -0.63
CA HIS A 189 15.24 2.85 -0.12
C HIS A 189 16.75 2.74 -0.21
N PHE A 190 17.37 2.25 0.86
CA PHE A 190 18.83 2.04 0.94
C PHE A 190 19.11 0.57 1.27
N SER A 191 19.57 -0.19 0.30
CA SER A 191 19.83 -1.63 0.44
C SER A 191 21.25 -1.90 0.96
N GLU A 192 21.37 -2.79 1.95
CA GLU A 192 22.68 -3.22 2.47
C GLU A 192 23.54 -3.86 1.36
N VAL A 193 22.91 -4.72 0.55
CA VAL A 193 23.49 -5.40 -0.60
C VAL A 193 22.91 -4.81 -1.88
N ALA A 194 23.71 -4.75 -2.95
CA ALA A 194 23.21 -4.42 -4.28
C ALA A 194 22.22 -5.49 -4.75
N ASP A 195 21.02 -5.09 -5.17
CA ASP A 195 20.04 -6.03 -5.71
C ASP A 195 20.45 -6.36 -7.17
N PRO A 196 20.68 -7.65 -7.52
CA PRO A 196 21.13 -8.01 -8.86
C PRO A 196 20.04 -7.83 -9.93
N ASP A 197 18.76 -7.84 -9.54
CA ASP A 197 17.63 -7.69 -10.47
C ASP A 197 17.37 -6.19 -10.72
N ASP A 198 17.46 -5.33 -9.70
CA ASP A 198 17.53 -3.87 -9.84
C ASP A 198 18.95 -3.41 -10.27
N GLY A 199 19.54 -4.05 -11.29
CA GLY A 199 20.76 -3.60 -12.00
C GLY A 199 22.05 -3.51 -11.18
N GLY A 200 22.08 -4.01 -9.95
CA GLY A 200 23.20 -3.85 -9.00
C GLY A 200 23.18 -2.54 -8.21
N PHE A 201 22.08 -1.80 -8.19
CA PHE A 201 21.98 -0.56 -7.43
C PHE A 201 21.78 -0.81 -5.92
N ARG A 202 22.31 0.09 -5.08
CA ARG A 202 22.21 0.03 -3.60
C ARG A 202 21.25 1.05 -3.01
N ALA A 203 20.75 1.99 -3.79
CA ALA A 203 19.73 2.94 -3.37
C ALA A 203 18.83 3.31 -4.55
N TYR A 204 17.54 3.54 -4.28
CA TYR A 204 16.55 3.96 -5.27
C TYR A 204 15.43 4.78 -4.64
N ILE A 205 14.72 5.54 -5.48
CA ILE A 205 13.42 6.11 -5.18
C ILE A 205 12.36 5.11 -5.65
N SER A 206 11.37 4.80 -4.80
CA SER A 206 10.22 3.97 -5.17
C SER A 206 8.98 4.81 -5.41
N TYR A 207 8.34 4.54 -6.54
CA TYR A 207 7.07 5.08 -7.00
C TYR A 207 6.00 3.97 -7.11
N GLU A 208 6.23 2.82 -6.47
CA GLU A 208 5.37 1.61 -6.46
C GLU A 208 3.98 1.78 -5.81
N SER A 209 3.66 2.94 -5.22
CA SER A 209 2.34 3.21 -4.62
C SER A 209 1.36 3.71 -5.68
N PRO A 210 0.14 3.18 -5.79
CA PRO A 210 -0.91 3.70 -6.69
C PRO A 210 -1.26 5.19 -6.51
N ARG A 211 -0.76 5.84 -5.44
CA ARG A 211 -0.84 7.31 -5.29
C ARG A 211 0.00 8.07 -6.33
N THR A 212 1.00 7.46 -6.96
CA THR A 212 1.84 8.11 -7.99
C THR A 212 1.16 8.17 -9.37
N GLU A 213 0.04 7.45 -9.57
CA GLU A 213 -0.75 7.49 -10.82
C GLU A 213 -1.29 8.89 -11.16
N MET A 214 -1.39 9.79 -10.18
CA MET A 214 -1.83 11.18 -10.38
C MET A 214 -0.72 12.15 -10.79
N TRP A 215 0.53 11.69 -10.88
CA TRP A 215 1.68 12.52 -11.23
C TRP A 215 1.84 12.64 -12.75
N PRO A 216 2.54 13.68 -13.25
CA PRO A 216 2.90 13.76 -14.67
C PRO A 216 3.69 12.53 -15.11
N THR A 217 3.37 12.03 -16.31
CA THR A 217 4.19 11.05 -17.04
C THR A 217 5.60 11.60 -17.28
N LEU A 218 6.52 10.72 -17.66
CA LEU A 218 7.73 11.13 -18.36
C LEU A 218 7.39 11.93 -19.63
N ASP A 219 8.34 12.71 -20.15
CA ASP A 219 8.05 13.65 -21.24
C ASP A 219 7.84 12.95 -22.61
N ASN A 220 8.09 11.64 -22.70
CA ASN A 220 7.67 10.77 -23.81
C ASN A 220 6.23 10.24 -23.69
N GLY A 221 5.54 10.48 -22.57
CA GLY A 221 4.19 10.01 -22.27
C GLY A 221 4.11 8.67 -21.50
N GLU A 222 5.24 8.07 -21.12
CA GLU A 222 5.25 6.84 -20.31
C GLU A 222 5.07 7.13 -18.81
N SER A 223 4.47 6.19 -18.07
CA SER A 223 4.35 6.29 -16.61
C SER A 223 5.72 6.35 -15.93
N VAL A 224 5.80 7.04 -14.79
CA VAL A 224 7.02 7.08 -13.96
C VAL A 224 7.44 5.65 -13.59
N PRO A 225 8.72 5.25 -13.78
CA PRO A 225 9.17 3.89 -13.49
C PRO A 225 8.97 3.53 -12.00
N PRO A 226 8.54 2.31 -11.64
CA PRO A 226 8.21 1.97 -10.26
C PRO A 226 9.41 2.08 -9.29
N ARG A 227 10.63 1.88 -9.80
CA ARG A 227 11.88 2.17 -9.08
C ARG A 227 12.82 2.96 -9.98
N VAL A 228 13.45 3.97 -9.40
CA VAL A 228 14.39 4.86 -10.08
C VAL A 228 15.70 4.93 -9.29
N PRO A 229 16.80 4.36 -9.80
CA PRO A 229 18.02 4.13 -9.03
C PRO A 229 18.91 5.36 -8.91
N PHE A 230 19.64 5.47 -7.80
CA PHE A 230 20.68 6.49 -7.64
C PHE A 230 22.00 6.06 -8.30
N ARG A 231 22.48 6.89 -9.23
CA ARG A 231 23.82 6.84 -9.81
C ARG A 231 24.82 7.66 -9.01
N ASP A 232 26.10 7.42 -9.28
CA ASP A 232 27.27 8.13 -8.72
C ASP A 232 27.22 8.30 -7.20
N LEU A 233 26.65 7.28 -6.54
CA LEU A 233 26.25 7.34 -5.14
C LEU A 233 27.46 7.40 -4.20
N THR A 234 27.38 8.27 -3.20
CA THR A 234 28.38 8.38 -2.13
C THR A 234 27.72 8.46 -0.76
N TRP A 235 28.42 7.96 0.25
CA TRP A 235 27.97 7.97 1.64
C TRP A 235 29.13 8.40 2.54
N GLU A 236 28.95 9.51 3.26
CA GLU A 236 29.90 10.05 4.22
C GLU A 236 29.36 9.85 5.64
N GLU A 237 29.89 8.86 6.34
CA GLU A 237 29.37 8.37 7.63
C GLU A 237 29.51 9.40 8.76
N GLU A 238 30.59 10.18 8.78
CA GLU A 238 30.86 11.22 9.79
C GLU A 238 29.81 12.36 9.75
N THR A 239 29.50 12.86 8.56
CA THR A 239 28.49 13.90 8.35
C THR A 239 27.06 13.34 8.25
N ARG A 240 26.94 12.03 8.03
CA ARG A 240 25.71 11.29 7.65
C ARG A 240 25.10 11.80 6.35
N THR A 241 25.94 12.13 5.37
CA THR A 241 25.51 12.67 4.07
C THR A 241 25.52 11.58 3.01
N PHE A 242 24.34 11.29 2.45
CA PHE A 242 24.19 10.59 1.18
C PHE A 242 24.20 11.60 0.03
N ARG A 243 24.82 11.24 -1.08
CA ARG A 243 24.68 11.94 -2.36
C ARG A 243 24.42 10.92 -3.45
N GLY A 244 23.61 11.30 -4.44
CA GLY A 244 23.34 10.47 -5.60
C GLY A 244 22.58 11.25 -6.67
N ASP A 245 22.65 10.75 -7.90
CA ASP A 245 22.06 11.38 -9.07
C ASP A 245 20.98 10.49 -9.69
N ILE A 246 19.88 11.10 -10.14
CA ILE A 246 18.88 10.45 -10.99
C ILE A 246 19.09 10.98 -12.41
N CYS A 247 19.41 10.11 -13.37
CA CYS A 247 19.79 10.49 -14.72
C CYS A 247 18.72 10.06 -15.74
N TRP A 248 17.55 10.70 -15.70
CA TRP A 248 16.37 10.39 -16.52
C TRP A 248 16.70 10.08 -18.00
N GLU A 249 17.44 10.99 -18.66
CA GLU A 249 17.75 10.86 -20.10
C GLU A 249 18.70 9.70 -20.39
N LEU A 250 19.60 9.37 -19.46
CA LEU A 250 20.55 8.25 -19.58
C LEU A 250 19.86 6.89 -19.35
N ASP A 251 18.88 6.85 -18.46
CA ASP A 251 18.34 5.61 -17.89
C ASP A 251 17.02 5.18 -18.54
N TYR A 252 16.24 6.15 -19.03
CA TYR A 252 14.93 5.93 -19.66
C TYR A 252 14.83 6.54 -21.07
N GLY A 253 15.91 7.15 -21.58
CA GLY A 253 15.94 7.74 -22.93
C GLY A 253 15.04 8.97 -23.10
N THR A 254 14.57 9.56 -22.01
CA THR A 254 13.65 10.69 -21.98
C THR A 254 13.85 11.54 -20.73
N THR A 255 13.30 12.74 -20.70
CA THR A 255 13.33 13.65 -19.55
C THR A 255 12.06 13.47 -18.69
N TRP A 256 12.07 14.01 -17.47
CA TRP A 256 10.84 14.17 -16.67
C TRP A 256 10.69 15.64 -16.27
N MET A 257 9.53 16.23 -16.58
CA MET A 257 9.27 17.66 -16.37
C MET A 257 10.32 18.58 -17.05
N ASN A 258 10.79 18.18 -18.23
CA ASN A 258 11.88 18.78 -19.01
C ASN A 258 13.27 18.73 -18.37
N GLU A 259 13.49 17.89 -17.35
CA GLU A 259 14.79 17.70 -16.69
C GLU A 259 15.42 16.36 -17.11
N SER A 260 16.67 16.37 -17.58
CA SER A 260 17.43 15.15 -17.90
C SER A 260 18.16 14.54 -16.71
N LYS A 261 18.38 15.33 -15.64
CA LYS A 261 19.06 14.91 -14.41
C LYS A 261 18.57 15.69 -13.20
N TRP A 262 18.37 14.99 -12.09
CA TRP A 262 18.19 15.56 -10.74
C TRP A 262 19.35 15.11 -9.83
N SER A 263 19.88 16.02 -9.01
CA SER A 263 20.99 15.74 -8.08
C SER A 263 20.53 15.87 -6.63
N TYR A 264 20.84 14.86 -5.81
CA TYR A 264 20.41 14.76 -4.41
C TYR A 264 21.59 14.88 -3.44
N GLU A 265 21.41 15.69 -2.41
CA GLU A 265 22.15 15.67 -1.15
C GLU A 265 21.14 15.42 -0.03
N MET A 266 21.30 14.32 0.71
CA MET A 266 20.46 13.97 1.87
C MET A 266 21.34 13.80 3.10
N LYS A 267 21.15 14.64 4.12
CA LYS A 267 21.82 14.51 5.41
C LYS A 267 20.85 13.91 6.42
N PHE A 268 21.24 12.80 7.02
CA PHE A 268 20.44 12.10 8.03
C PHE A 268 20.78 12.56 9.45
N ASP A 269 19.78 12.48 10.31
CA ASP A 269 19.94 12.77 11.73
C ASP A 269 20.81 11.70 12.44
N PRO A 270 21.32 11.96 13.65
CA PRO A 270 22.16 11.00 14.38
C PRO A 270 21.52 9.64 14.66
N SER A 271 20.19 9.54 14.65
CA SER A 271 19.41 8.32 14.95
C SER A 271 18.81 7.65 13.70
N PHE A 272 18.98 8.20 12.49
CA PHE A 272 18.38 7.67 11.25
C PHE A 272 16.84 7.53 11.30
N ILE A 273 16.19 8.45 12.01
CA ILE A 273 14.74 8.61 12.13
C ILE A 273 14.18 9.39 10.94
N PHE A 274 14.94 10.34 10.37
CA PHE A 274 14.49 11.25 9.30
C PHE A 274 15.64 11.82 8.46
N VAL A 275 15.31 12.46 7.34
CA VAL A 275 16.25 13.31 6.58
C VAL A 275 16.23 14.71 7.22
N GLU A 276 17.34 15.09 7.88
CA GLU A 276 17.44 16.34 8.65
C GLU A 276 17.59 17.58 7.77
N SER A 277 18.40 17.49 6.71
CA SER A 277 18.63 18.60 5.78
C SER A 277 19.19 18.11 4.45
N GLY A 278 19.35 19.02 3.50
CA GLY A 278 19.97 18.75 2.19
C GLY A 278 19.17 19.38 1.06
N THR A 279 19.45 18.99 -0.18
CA THR A 279 18.81 19.56 -1.38
C THR A 279 18.50 18.51 -2.43
N VAL A 280 17.42 18.74 -3.17
CA VAL A 280 17.17 18.18 -4.50
C VAL A 280 17.33 19.32 -5.49
N SER A 281 18.37 19.25 -6.32
CA SER A 281 18.69 20.26 -7.33
C SER A 281 18.35 19.76 -8.72
N ARG A 282 17.65 20.62 -9.46
CA ARG A 282 17.25 20.44 -10.86
C ARG A 282 18.14 21.30 -11.77
N SER A 283 18.10 21.09 -13.08
CA SER A 283 18.91 21.85 -14.05
C SER A 283 18.23 23.15 -14.48
N MET A 284 16.89 23.22 -14.46
CA MET A 284 16.10 24.42 -14.80
C MET A 284 15.11 24.86 -13.70
N GLY A 285 14.71 23.97 -12.79
CA GLY A 285 13.88 24.31 -11.62
C GLY A 285 14.64 24.83 -10.40
N ASP A 286 13.90 25.44 -9.47
CA ASP A 286 14.41 25.77 -8.12
C ASP A 286 14.81 24.49 -7.35
N SER A 287 15.73 24.62 -6.39
CA SER A 287 16.14 23.49 -5.54
C SER A 287 15.24 23.35 -4.31
N HIS A 288 14.63 22.18 -4.15
CA HIS A 288 13.84 21.83 -2.96
C HIS A 288 14.79 21.40 -1.83
N ARG A 289 14.46 21.67 -0.56
CA ARG A 289 15.32 21.35 0.60
C ARG A 289 14.67 20.34 1.53
N PHE A 290 15.43 19.34 1.95
CA PHE A 290 15.01 18.43 3.00
C PHE A 290 14.91 19.15 4.35
N GLY A 291 13.94 18.75 5.17
CA GLY A 291 13.65 19.37 6.47
C GLY A 291 12.91 20.73 6.39
N VAL A 292 12.56 21.20 5.19
CA VAL A 292 11.76 22.42 4.99
C VAL A 292 10.70 22.22 3.91
N ASP A 293 11.14 21.93 2.68
CA ASP A 293 10.25 21.76 1.53
C ASP A 293 9.92 20.27 1.31
N LEU A 294 10.82 19.37 1.76
CA LEU A 294 10.67 17.91 1.67
C LEU A 294 10.85 17.25 3.05
N VAL A 295 9.82 16.53 3.52
CA VAL A 295 9.76 15.92 4.86
C VAL A 295 9.68 14.41 4.76
N TYR A 296 10.76 13.72 5.16
CA TYR A 296 10.93 12.28 5.01
C TYR A 296 11.25 11.61 6.34
N ILE A 297 10.44 10.63 6.72
CA ILE A 297 10.56 9.87 7.96
C ILE A 297 10.82 8.38 7.68
N ASN A 298 11.61 7.74 8.54
CA ASN A 298 11.91 6.31 8.45
C ASN A 298 10.61 5.49 8.55
N ALA A 299 10.28 4.75 7.50
CA ALA A 299 9.01 4.05 7.34
C ALA A 299 8.80 2.95 8.39
N ALA A 300 9.87 2.43 9.01
CA ALA A 300 9.79 1.49 10.12
C ALA A 300 9.08 2.08 11.35
N LEU A 301 9.05 3.41 11.46
CA LEU A 301 8.42 4.15 12.56
C LEU A 301 6.94 4.46 12.29
N GLU A 302 6.41 4.17 11.10
CA GLU A 302 5.02 4.42 10.73
C GLU A 302 4.04 3.76 11.69
N ALA A 303 4.13 2.43 11.88
CA ALA A 303 3.16 1.71 12.71
C ALA A 303 3.23 2.13 14.20
N PRO A 304 4.41 2.30 14.83
CA PRO A 304 4.52 2.95 16.12
C PRO A 304 3.88 4.34 16.16
N LEU A 305 4.17 5.23 15.20
CA LEU A 305 3.65 6.60 15.20
C LEU A 305 2.14 6.67 14.95
N ARG A 306 1.57 5.81 14.09
CA ARG A 306 0.11 5.70 13.91
C ARG A 306 -0.57 5.20 15.18
N GLU A 307 0.00 4.21 15.88
CA GLU A 307 -0.57 3.72 17.14
C GLU A 307 -0.44 4.76 18.27
N ILE A 308 0.67 5.50 18.31
CA ILE A 308 0.86 6.68 19.16
C ILE A 308 -0.22 7.73 18.86
N LEU A 309 -0.42 8.16 17.62
CA LEU A 309 -1.42 9.16 17.24
C LEU A 309 -2.85 8.68 17.55
N ARG A 310 -3.13 7.38 17.39
CA ARG A 310 -4.43 6.76 17.74
C ARG A 310 -4.69 6.68 19.25
N THR A 311 -3.65 6.59 20.07
CA THR A 311 -3.76 6.50 21.54
C THR A 311 -3.57 7.85 22.25
N ALA A 312 -2.84 8.79 21.64
CA ALA A 312 -2.68 10.17 22.04
C ALA A 312 -3.97 10.97 21.76
N ARG A 313 -5.00 10.75 22.59
CA ARG A 313 -6.34 11.37 22.49
C ARG A 313 -6.36 12.91 22.57
N THR A 314 -5.21 13.57 22.73
CA THR A 314 -5.06 15.03 22.69
C THR A 314 -3.72 15.39 22.07
N PRO A 315 -3.60 16.57 21.42
CA PRO A 315 -2.31 17.11 20.96
C PRO A 315 -1.27 17.23 22.08
N GLY A 316 -1.69 17.39 23.34
CA GLY A 316 -0.80 17.40 24.50
C GLY A 316 -0.05 16.08 24.68
N ALA A 317 -0.73 14.93 24.54
CA ALA A 317 -0.10 13.62 24.65
C ALA A 317 0.91 13.36 23.51
N TYR A 318 0.64 13.89 22.32
CA TYR A 318 1.62 13.86 21.22
C TYR A 318 2.84 14.74 21.52
N LEU A 319 2.62 15.99 21.94
CA LEU A 319 3.70 16.92 22.29
C LEU A 319 4.57 16.40 23.45
N ASP A 320 4.01 15.64 24.39
CA ASP A 320 4.76 15.01 25.47
C ASP A 320 5.64 13.85 25.00
N LEU A 321 5.26 13.12 23.94
CA LEU A 321 6.17 12.17 23.29
C LEU A 321 7.28 12.88 22.50
N VAL A 322 6.95 13.94 21.76
CA VAL A 322 7.94 14.76 21.04
C VAL A 322 8.96 15.35 22.03
N ARG A 323 8.51 15.80 23.21
CA ARG A 323 9.38 16.18 24.33
C ARG A 323 10.22 15.00 24.83
N GLN A 324 9.65 13.80 24.98
CA GLN A 324 10.41 12.61 25.41
C GLN A 324 11.52 12.23 24.41
N TRP A 325 11.30 12.38 23.10
CA TRP A 325 12.32 12.14 22.07
C TRP A 325 13.45 13.18 22.11
N ARG A 326 13.09 14.46 22.32
CA ARG A 326 14.05 15.56 22.55
C ARG A 326 14.88 15.34 23.82
N ASP A 327 14.21 15.09 24.93
CA ASP A 327 14.80 15.05 26.27
C ASP A 327 15.61 13.77 26.50
N GLY A 328 15.37 12.73 25.69
CA GLY A 328 16.25 11.57 25.52
C GLY A 328 17.50 11.80 24.66
N GLY A 329 17.62 12.96 23.99
CA GLY A 329 18.76 13.33 23.13
C GLY A 329 18.76 12.71 21.73
N ASN A 330 17.68 12.02 21.34
CA ASN A 330 17.62 11.22 20.11
C ASN A 330 17.16 12.01 18.86
N ALA A 331 16.75 13.26 19.02
CA ALA A 331 16.20 14.11 17.97
C ALA A 331 16.71 15.56 18.12
N SER A 332 17.10 16.20 17.00
CA SER A 332 17.51 17.61 16.96
C SER A 332 16.30 18.55 16.98
N SER A 333 16.49 19.84 17.27
CA SER A 333 15.38 20.81 17.34
C SER A 333 14.52 20.84 16.06
N ALA A 334 15.15 20.76 14.89
CA ALA A 334 14.47 20.75 13.59
C ALA A 334 13.54 19.54 13.43
N THR A 335 13.96 18.36 13.90
CA THR A 335 13.11 17.15 13.97
C THR A 335 11.75 17.42 14.57
N LEU A 336 11.72 18.20 15.66
CA LEU A 336 10.60 18.29 16.59
C LEU A 336 9.59 19.32 16.13
N GLU A 337 10.09 20.35 15.44
CA GLU A 337 9.31 21.31 14.67
C GLU A 337 8.64 20.61 13.47
N MET A 338 9.42 19.87 12.67
CA MET A 338 8.95 19.08 11.53
C MET A 338 7.94 17.98 11.93
N LEU A 339 8.22 17.23 13.00
CA LEU A 339 7.28 16.25 13.59
C LEU A 339 6.03 16.93 14.17
N GLY A 340 6.15 18.17 14.65
CA GLY A 340 5.03 18.99 15.09
C GLY A 340 4.09 19.29 13.93
N GLU A 341 4.62 19.80 12.82
CA GLU A 341 3.83 20.10 11.62
C GLU A 341 3.20 18.85 10.99
N VAL A 342 3.96 17.76 10.84
CA VAL A 342 3.44 16.48 10.31
C VAL A 342 2.26 15.98 11.14
N ALA A 343 2.37 15.98 12.47
CA ALA A 343 1.28 15.52 13.32
C ALA A 343 0.11 16.49 13.38
N MET A 344 0.33 17.80 13.32
CA MET A 344 -0.77 18.76 13.17
C MET A 344 -1.54 18.50 11.88
N ASN A 345 -0.86 18.31 10.75
CA ASN A 345 -1.49 17.98 9.46
C ASN A 345 -2.27 16.65 9.50
N VAL A 346 -1.75 15.62 10.19
CA VAL A 346 -2.44 14.34 10.38
C VAL A 346 -3.64 14.44 11.33
N MET A 347 -3.55 15.25 12.40
CA MET A 347 -4.65 15.47 13.36
C MET A 347 -5.78 16.34 12.81
N ASP A 348 -5.48 17.23 11.84
CA ASP A 348 -6.46 18.09 11.19
C ASP A 348 -7.28 17.38 10.09
N GLU A 349 -7.07 16.08 9.86
CA GLU A 349 -7.66 15.25 8.79
C GLU A 349 -7.52 15.83 7.36
N ARG A 350 -6.55 16.72 7.15
CA ARG A 350 -6.24 17.30 5.84
C ARG A 350 -5.45 16.29 5.00
N ASP A 351 -6.16 15.35 4.38
CA ASP A 351 -5.62 14.32 3.46
C ASP A 351 -4.84 14.96 2.26
N SER A 352 -4.97 16.28 2.05
CA SER A 352 -4.05 17.12 1.28
C SER A 352 -2.76 17.44 2.03
N MET A 353 -2.01 16.42 2.45
CA MET A 353 -0.56 16.62 2.62
C MET A 353 -0.01 16.87 1.22
N ILE A 354 0.44 18.11 0.97
CA ILE A 354 0.89 18.54 -0.36
C ILE A 354 2.02 17.62 -0.83
N ASP A 355 1.93 17.16 -2.07
CA ASP A 355 2.97 16.38 -2.70
C ASP A 355 4.03 17.36 -3.25
N PHE A 356 4.98 17.72 -2.39
CA PHE A 356 6.03 18.72 -2.66
C PHE A 356 7.04 18.32 -3.76
N ASN A 357 6.78 17.22 -4.48
CA ASN A 357 7.54 16.75 -5.63
C ASN A 357 6.93 17.23 -6.97
N LEU A 358 5.81 17.98 -6.94
CA LEU A 358 5.07 18.55 -8.09
C LEU A 358 5.12 20.09 -8.13
#